data_AF-A0A6L7Y8U8-F1
#
_entry.id   AF-A0A6L7Y8U8-F1
#
_cell.length_a   1.000
_cell.length_b   1.000
_cell.length_c   1.000
_cell.angle_alpha   90.00
_cell.angle_beta   90.00
_cell.angle_gamma   90.00
#
_symmetry.space_group_name_H-M   'P 1'
#
loop_
_entity.id
_entity.type
_entity.pdbx_description
1 polymer ?
#
loop_
_entity_poly.entity_id
_entity_poly.type
_entity_poly.pdbx_seq_one_letter_code
_entity_poly.pdbx_strand_id
1 'polypeptide(L)'
;MMVFARVAADADEPDLVETLRAIAANKAMYSVSGAARLISGLTLIAGAWFLWRTWVVRERFGTPAVPVLFAVSGACTAVSGLCAIALAVAAPAASESAAVSVVDASTEAVASVRWVAGKAGFAVAGLALLAAAQRQWKAGGAIRRIAPGSVALGITMQFIWLDAATIVHRISGVGFVLWLIAIALMLLTGRVERHFAAARDSSSAGEA
;
A
#
# COMPACT_ATOMS: atom_id res chain seq x y z
N MET A 1 5.68 -25.05 -12.73
CA MET A 1 5.41 -23.98 -11.75
C MET A 1 6.20 -24.10 -10.45
N MET A 2 6.52 -25.29 -9.92
CA MET A 2 7.32 -25.44 -8.67
C MET A 2 8.78 -24.94 -8.77
N VAL A 3 9.42 -25.00 -9.95
CA VAL A 3 10.82 -24.55 -10.13
C VAL A 3 10.93 -23.03 -10.11
N PHE A 4 9.96 -22.29 -10.67
CA PHE A 4 9.94 -20.82 -10.59
C PHE A 4 9.59 -20.31 -9.19
N ALA A 5 8.79 -21.05 -8.41
CA ALA A 5 8.54 -20.73 -7.00
C ALA A 5 9.77 -20.98 -6.10
N ARG A 6 10.58 -22.00 -6.41
CA ARG A 6 11.86 -22.25 -5.70
C ARG A 6 12.97 -21.30 -6.15
N VAL A 7 13.08 -20.98 -7.43
CA VAL A 7 14.07 -20.02 -7.94
C VAL A 7 13.74 -18.58 -7.52
N ALA A 8 12.47 -18.25 -7.32
CA ALA A 8 12.08 -17.03 -6.61
C ALA A 8 12.50 -17.12 -5.13
N ALA A 9 12.12 -18.18 -4.41
CA ALA A 9 12.44 -18.36 -3.00
C ALA A 9 13.96 -18.33 -2.66
N ASP A 10 14.82 -18.90 -3.52
CA ASP A 10 16.28 -18.94 -3.32
C ASP A 10 16.98 -17.63 -3.72
N ALA A 11 16.28 -16.73 -4.42
CA ALA A 11 16.76 -15.37 -4.73
C ALA A 11 16.13 -14.30 -3.80
N ASP A 12 15.20 -14.69 -2.92
CA ASP A 12 14.17 -13.80 -2.35
C ASP A 12 14.41 -13.36 -0.90
N GLU A 13 15.39 -13.93 -0.19
CA GLU A 13 15.66 -13.54 1.20
C GLU A 13 16.87 -12.60 1.21
N PRO A 14 16.70 -11.31 1.54
CA PRO A 14 17.84 -10.43 1.71
C PRO A 14 18.70 -11.04 2.80
N ASP A 15 20.00 -11.24 2.53
CA ASP A 15 20.92 -11.82 3.51
C ASP A 15 20.70 -11.12 4.86
N LEU A 16 20.20 -11.89 5.82
CA LEU A 16 19.73 -11.36 7.10
C LEU A 16 20.88 -10.64 7.80
N VAL A 17 22.11 -11.13 7.61
CA VAL A 17 23.34 -10.53 8.13
C VAL A 17 23.61 -9.18 7.48
N GLU A 18 23.47 -9.09 6.15
CA GLU A 18 23.63 -7.82 5.42
C GLU A 18 22.54 -6.81 5.79
N THR A 19 21.30 -7.27 5.96
CA THR A 19 20.16 -6.45 6.40
C THR A 19 20.41 -5.91 7.80
N LEU A 20 20.86 -6.75 8.75
CA LEU A 20 21.17 -6.32 10.11
C LEU A 20 22.37 -5.38 10.17
N ARG A 21 23.38 -5.55 9.31
CA ARG A 21 24.48 -4.58 9.17
C ARG A 21 23.98 -3.22 8.67
N ALA A 22 23.13 -3.22 7.65
CA ALA A 22 22.52 -1.99 7.14
C ALA A 22 21.66 -1.28 8.19
N ILE A 23 20.92 -2.05 9.00
CA ILE A 23 20.14 -1.52 10.13
C ILE A 23 21.08 -0.96 11.21
N ALA A 24 22.12 -1.70 11.60
CA ALA A 24 23.07 -1.27 12.62
C ALA A 24 23.81 0.02 12.22
N ALA A 25 24.14 0.16 10.93
CA ALA A 25 24.75 1.36 10.37
C ALA A 25 23.78 2.58 10.34
N ASN A 26 22.47 2.35 10.25
CA ASN A 26 21.47 3.40 10.07
C ASN A 26 20.18 3.17 10.89
N LYS A 27 20.33 2.88 12.19
CA LYS A 27 19.20 2.55 13.08
C LYS A 27 18.11 3.62 13.07
N ALA A 28 18.50 4.89 13.15
CA ALA A 28 17.56 6.01 13.16
C ALA A 28 16.72 6.05 11.89
N MET A 29 17.34 5.85 10.72
CA MET A 29 16.63 5.85 9.43
C MET A 29 15.67 4.67 9.31
N TYR A 30 16.06 3.48 9.79
CA TYR A 30 15.21 2.30 9.81
C TYR A 30 14.01 2.44 10.75
N SER A 31 14.21 2.99 11.96
CA SER A 31 13.14 3.28 12.90
C SER A 31 12.17 4.33 12.37
N VAL A 32 12.67 5.42 11.78
CA VAL A 32 11.85 6.47 11.16
C VAL A 32 11.05 5.90 9.99
N SER A 33 11.69 5.10 9.13
CA SER A 33 10.99 4.44 8.02
C SER A 33 9.93 3.44 8.52
N GLY A 34 10.19 2.73 9.61
CA GLY A 34 9.24 1.82 10.24
C GLY A 34 8.03 2.56 10.82
N ALA A 35 8.27 3.65 11.55
CA ALA A 35 7.22 4.52 12.09
C ALA A 35 6.37 5.16 10.97
N ALA A 36 7.00 5.65 9.90
CA ALA A 36 6.30 6.20 8.75
C ALA A 36 5.40 5.15 8.09
N ARG A 37 5.86 3.89 7.94
CA ARG A 37 5.05 2.78 7.43
C ARG A 37 3.88 2.47 8.36
N LEU A 38 4.11 2.43 9.66
CA LEU A 38 3.06 2.20 10.65
C LEU A 38 1.96 3.26 10.57
N ILE A 39 2.34 4.54 10.60
CA ILE A 39 1.40 5.67 10.49
C ILE A 39 0.66 5.61 9.15
N SER A 40 1.36 5.30 8.06
CA SER A 40 0.73 5.19 6.73
C SER A 40 -0.30 4.05 6.68
N GLY A 41 0.02 2.90 7.28
CA GLY A 41 -0.90 1.76 7.38
C GLY A 41 -2.15 2.08 8.19
N LEU A 42 -1.99 2.71 9.35
CA LEU A 42 -3.11 3.19 10.17
C LEU A 42 -3.96 4.23 9.45
N THR A 43 -3.33 5.15 8.73
CA THR A 43 -4.02 6.16 7.91
C THR A 43 -4.83 5.52 6.80
N LEU A 44 -4.31 4.47 6.14
CA LEU A 44 -5.04 3.70 5.13
C LEU A 44 -6.26 2.98 5.73
N ILE A 45 -6.14 2.41 6.93
CA ILE A 45 -7.26 1.77 7.63
C ILE A 45 -8.33 2.83 7.96
N ALA A 46 -7.95 3.98 8.50
CA ALA A 46 -8.87 5.07 8.79
C ALA A 46 -9.54 5.61 7.51
N GLY A 47 -8.78 5.76 6.42
CA GLY A 47 -9.28 6.15 5.11
C GLY A 47 -10.23 5.13 4.51
N ALA A 48 -9.94 3.83 4.62
CA ALA A 48 -10.83 2.75 4.23
C ALA A 48 -12.14 2.79 5.03
N TRP A 49 -12.07 3.00 6.34
CA TRP A 49 -13.25 3.17 7.17
C TRP A 49 -14.09 4.39 6.77
N PHE A 50 -13.44 5.52 6.47
CA PHE A 50 -14.10 6.73 5.98
C PHE A 50 -14.78 6.49 4.62
N LEU A 51 -14.08 5.84 3.68
CA LEU A 51 -14.64 5.46 2.39
C LEU A 51 -15.82 4.51 2.56
N TRP A 52 -15.72 3.54 3.46
CA TRP A 52 -16.81 2.64 3.79
C TRP A 52 -18.03 3.40 4.32
N ARG A 53 -17.85 4.31 5.28
CA ARG A 53 -18.94 5.12 5.84
C ARG A 53 -19.57 6.05 4.82
N THR A 54 -18.79 6.69 3.96
CA THR A 54 -19.30 7.66 2.97
C THR A 54 -19.94 6.99 1.76
N TRP A 55 -19.44 5.81 1.34
CA TRP A 55 -20.02 5.06 0.22
C TRP A 55 -21.26 4.26 0.61
N VAL A 56 -21.34 3.72 1.84
CA VAL A 56 -22.52 2.97 2.31
C VAL A 56 -23.72 3.88 2.57
N VAL A 57 -23.50 5.17 2.86
CA VAL A 57 -24.58 6.14 3.16
C VAL A 57 -25.35 6.60 1.91
N ARG A 58 -24.90 6.24 0.69
CA ARG A 58 -25.62 6.57 -0.55
C ARG A 58 -25.67 5.34 -1.45
N GLU A 59 -26.81 4.67 -1.50
CA GLU A 59 -27.15 3.43 -2.24
C GLU A 59 -26.75 3.36 -3.74
N ARG A 60 -25.49 3.57 -4.11
CA ARG A 60 -25.08 3.69 -5.52
C ARG A 60 -23.69 3.11 -5.75
N PHE A 61 -23.68 1.90 -6.29
CA PHE A 61 -22.61 1.36 -7.14
C PHE A 61 -21.20 1.22 -6.54
N GLY A 62 -21.06 1.04 -5.23
CA GLY A 62 -19.80 0.67 -4.57
C GLY A 62 -19.62 -0.82 -4.42
N THR A 63 -18.57 -1.39 -5.02
CA THR A 63 -18.10 -2.70 -4.59
C THR A 63 -17.48 -2.55 -3.20
N PRO A 64 -18.00 -3.23 -2.16
CA PRO A 64 -17.41 -3.21 -0.81
C PRO A 64 -15.94 -3.65 -0.80
N ALA A 65 -15.47 -4.27 -1.88
CA ALA A 65 -14.09 -4.69 -2.06
C ALA A 65 -13.06 -3.54 -1.95
N VAL A 66 -13.30 -2.33 -2.49
CA VAL A 66 -12.25 -1.28 -2.53
C VAL A 66 -11.81 -0.82 -1.13
N PRO A 67 -12.73 -0.43 -0.22
CA PRO A 67 -12.33 -0.08 1.14
C PRO A 67 -11.74 -1.27 1.89
N VAL A 68 -12.27 -2.49 1.71
CA VAL A 68 -11.72 -3.70 2.36
C VAL A 68 -10.28 -3.96 1.91
N LEU A 69 -9.99 -3.86 0.61
CA LEU A 69 -8.63 -4.03 0.09
C LEU A 69 -7.68 -2.95 0.64
N PHE A 70 -8.11 -1.70 0.74
CA PHE A 70 -7.29 -0.66 1.40
C PHE A 70 -7.08 -0.92 2.89
N ALA A 71 -8.06 -1.46 3.60
CA ALA A 71 -7.91 -1.83 5.01
C ALA A 71 -6.90 -2.98 5.18
N VAL A 72 -6.98 -4.02 4.34
CA VAL A 72 -6.02 -5.15 4.33
C VAL A 72 -4.62 -4.65 3.98
N SER A 73 -4.47 -3.82 2.95
CA SER A 73 -3.20 -3.19 2.59
C SER A 73 -2.64 -2.36 3.75
N GLY A 74 -3.47 -1.58 4.42
CA GLY A 74 -3.09 -0.79 5.59
C GLY A 74 -2.60 -1.65 6.74
N ALA A 75 -3.29 -2.75 7.04
CA ALA A 75 -2.89 -3.71 8.08
C ALA A 75 -1.53 -4.34 7.76
N CYS A 76 -1.34 -4.84 6.52
CA CYS A 76 -0.05 -5.38 6.09
C CYS A 76 1.09 -4.35 6.16
N THR A 77 0.81 -3.09 5.78
CA THR A 77 1.78 -2.00 5.86
C THR A 77 2.14 -1.67 7.31
N ALA A 78 1.16 -1.66 8.21
CA ALA A 78 1.35 -1.44 9.64
C ALA A 78 2.19 -2.55 10.28
N VAL A 79 1.89 -3.82 9.96
CA VAL A 79 2.68 -4.98 10.41
C VAL A 79 4.11 -4.87 9.91
N SER A 80 4.33 -4.57 8.62
CA SER A 80 5.67 -4.36 8.08
C SER A 80 6.42 -3.21 8.78
N GLY A 81 5.72 -2.12 9.13
CA GLY A 81 6.27 -1.02 9.92
C GLY A 81 6.68 -1.43 11.33
N LEU A 82 5.83 -2.18 12.04
CA LEU A 82 6.12 -2.70 13.38
C LEU A 82 7.32 -3.65 13.36
N CYS A 83 7.38 -4.57 12.40
CA CYS A 83 8.54 -5.45 12.25
C CYS A 83 9.83 -4.67 11.93
N ALA A 84 9.76 -3.59 11.16
CA ALA A 84 10.91 -2.72 10.91
C ALA A 84 11.42 -2.03 12.19
N ILE A 85 10.51 -1.57 13.07
CA ILE A 85 10.85 -1.00 14.37
C ILE A 85 11.47 -2.09 15.27
N ALA A 86 10.85 -3.27 15.32
CA ALA A 86 11.36 -4.40 16.11
C ALA A 86 12.79 -4.79 15.72
N LEU A 87 13.08 -4.88 14.41
CA LEU A 87 14.43 -5.14 13.92
C LEU A 87 15.43 -4.01 14.24
N ALA A 88 14.99 -2.75 14.20
CA ALA A 88 15.86 -1.62 14.55
C ALA A 88 16.21 -1.60 16.05
N VAL A 89 15.28 -2.03 16.91
CA VAL A 89 15.51 -2.21 18.35
C VAL A 89 16.42 -3.40 18.63
N ALA A 90 16.21 -4.52 17.93
CA ALA A 90 17.00 -5.75 18.10
C ALA A 90 18.42 -5.63 17.53
N ALA A 91 18.63 -4.78 16.52
CA ALA A 91 19.93 -4.68 15.85
C ALA A 91 21.06 -4.34 16.86
N PRO A 92 22.20 -5.04 16.81
CA PRO A 92 23.32 -4.80 17.71
C PRO A 92 24.06 -3.50 17.38
N ALA A 93 25.03 -3.11 18.21
CA ALA A 93 26.04 -2.12 17.81
C ALA A 93 26.83 -2.67 16.60
N ALA A 94 27.34 -1.80 15.73
CA ALA A 94 27.79 -2.08 14.36
C ALA A 94 28.93 -3.12 14.17
N SER A 95 29.32 -3.92 15.17
CA SER A 95 30.33 -4.98 15.02
C SER A 95 29.73 -6.27 14.44
N GLU A 96 30.52 -6.92 13.56
CA GLU A 96 30.15 -8.14 12.84
C GLU A 96 29.89 -9.33 13.78
N SER A 97 30.67 -9.44 14.86
CA SER A 97 30.49 -10.46 15.90
C SER A 97 29.19 -10.28 16.69
N ALA A 98 28.72 -9.04 16.85
CA ALA A 98 27.45 -8.76 17.51
C ALA A 98 26.27 -9.04 16.58
N ALA A 99 26.39 -8.77 15.28
CA ALA A 99 25.36 -9.08 14.28
C ALA A 99 25.05 -10.58 14.22
N VAL A 100 26.08 -11.44 14.17
CA VAL A 100 25.90 -12.91 14.17
C VAL A 100 25.27 -13.41 15.47
N SER A 101 25.58 -12.78 16.62
CA SER A 101 24.99 -13.17 17.91
C SER A 101 23.51 -12.79 18.08
N VAL A 102 22.99 -11.87 17.24
CA VAL A 102 21.59 -11.42 17.25
C VAL A 102 20.73 -12.18 16.24
N VAL A 103 21.35 -12.85 15.25
CA VAL A 103 20.62 -13.71 14.32
C VAL A 103 20.14 -14.96 15.06
N ASP A 104 18.92 -14.88 15.57
CA ASP A 104 18.17 -15.98 16.10
C ASP A 104 16.91 -16.24 15.25
N ALA A 105 16.25 -17.37 15.50
CA ALA A 105 15.02 -17.73 14.77
C ALA A 105 13.91 -16.68 14.91
N SER A 106 13.93 -15.87 15.98
CA SER A 106 12.97 -14.79 16.20
C SER A 106 13.21 -13.60 15.26
N THR A 107 14.46 -13.19 15.08
CA THR A 107 14.88 -12.10 14.20
C THR A 107 14.66 -12.45 12.73
N GLU A 108 14.95 -13.70 12.37
CA GLU A 108 14.64 -14.25 11.04
C GLU A 108 13.14 -14.22 10.77
N ALA A 109 12.32 -14.74 11.68
CA ALA A 109 10.86 -14.70 11.53
C ALA A 109 10.31 -13.27 11.40
N VAL A 110 10.83 -12.30 12.17
CA VAL A 110 10.42 -10.89 12.07
C VAL A 110 10.83 -10.29 10.73
N ALA A 111 12.01 -10.63 10.21
CA ALA A 111 12.47 -10.19 8.89
C ALA A 111 11.61 -10.75 7.75
N SER A 112 11.31 -12.06 7.77
CA SER A 112 10.47 -12.69 6.77
C SER A 112 9.02 -12.15 6.83
N VAL A 113 8.45 -11.96 8.04
CA VAL A 113 7.12 -11.33 8.20
C VAL A 113 7.12 -9.89 7.68
N ARG A 114 8.14 -9.09 7.98
CA ARG A 114 8.27 -7.72 7.45
C ARG A 114 8.23 -7.69 5.93
N TRP A 115 8.98 -8.61 5.31
CA TRP A 115 9.12 -8.73 3.86
C TRP A 115 7.81 -9.13 3.20
N VAL A 116 7.22 -10.24 3.66
CA VAL A 116 5.96 -10.78 3.13
C VAL A 116 4.82 -9.78 3.34
N ALA A 117 4.69 -9.19 4.53
CA ALA A 117 3.67 -8.19 4.81
C ALA A 117 3.86 -6.93 3.94
N GLY A 118 5.10 -6.51 3.69
CA GLY A 118 5.40 -5.42 2.77
C GLY A 118 4.94 -5.70 1.34
N LYS A 119 5.34 -6.86 0.79
CA LYS A 119 4.95 -7.28 -0.57
C LYS A 119 3.43 -7.44 -0.70
N ALA A 120 2.80 -8.13 0.25
CA ALA A 120 1.35 -8.33 0.28
C ALA A 120 0.58 -7.00 0.38
N GLY A 121 1.03 -6.08 1.24
CA GLY A 121 0.40 -4.77 1.41
C GLY A 121 0.39 -3.93 0.12
N PHE A 122 1.49 -3.96 -0.63
CA PHE A 122 1.59 -3.31 -1.95
C PHE A 122 0.73 -4.00 -3.01
N ALA A 123 0.76 -5.33 -3.10
CA ALA A 123 -0.03 -6.07 -4.07
C ALA A 123 -1.54 -5.83 -3.89
N VAL A 124 -2.00 -5.85 -2.63
CA VAL A 124 -3.40 -5.59 -2.28
C VAL A 124 -3.79 -4.14 -2.57
N ALA A 125 -2.92 -3.16 -2.30
CA ALA A 125 -3.15 -1.77 -2.71
C ALA A 125 -3.29 -1.65 -4.23
N GLY A 126 -2.48 -2.37 -5.00
CA GLY A 126 -2.58 -2.43 -6.45
C GLY A 126 -3.94 -2.96 -6.92
N LEU A 127 -4.45 -4.03 -6.29
CA LEU A 127 -5.78 -4.55 -6.58
C LEU A 127 -6.89 -3.55 -6.23
N ALA A 128 -6.74 -2.83 -5.11
CA ALA A 128 -7.67 -1.77 -4.72
C ALA A 128 -7.73 -0.65 -5.78
N LEU A 129 -6.58 -0.25 -6.32
CA LEU A 129 -6.47 0.76 -7.38
C LEU A 129 -7.09 0.30 -8.69
N LEU A 130 -6.89 -0.95 -9.09
CA LEU A 130 -7.51 -1.51 -10.30
C LEU A 130 -9.05 -1.57 -10.16
N ALA A 131 -9.55 -2.02 -9.01
CA ALA A 131 -10.97 -2.02 -8.71
C ALA A 131 -11.55 -0.60 -8.65
N ALA A 132 -10.80 0.36 -8.08
CA ALA A 132 -11.18 1.77 -8.08
C ALA A 132 -11.21 2.35 -9.49
N ALA A 133 -10.23 2.05 -10.34
CA ALA A 133 -10.14 2.55 -11.71
C ALA A 133 -11.38 2.17 -12.54
N GLN A 134 -11.81 0.90 -12.47
CA GLN A 134 -13.03 0.44 -13.14
C GLN A 134 -14.25 1.30 -12.76
N ARG A 135 -14.34 1.73 -11.50
CA ARG A 135 -15.43 2.60 -11.03
C ARG A 135 -15.25 4.03 -11.48
N GLN A 136 -14.03 4.54 -11.45
CA GLN A 136 -13.73 5.89 -11.92
C GLN A 136 -14.08 6.07 -13.39
N TRP A 137 -13.84 5.05 -14.23
CA TRP A 137 -14.28 5.03 -15.62
C TRP A 137 -15.81 5.09 -15.77
N LYS A 138 -16.56 4.36 -14.94
CA LYS A 138 -18.03 4.34 -14.94
C LYS A 138 -18.68 5.60 -14.36
N ALA A 139 -18.03 6.24 -13.39
CA ALA A 139 -18.51 7.43 -12.70
C ALA A 139 -18.55 8.68 -13.60
N GLY A 140 -17.66 8.78 -14.59
CA GLY A 140 -17.58 9.94 -15.49
C GLY A 140 -16.97 11.20 -14.85
N GLY A 141 -17.10 12.33 -15.53
CA GLY A 141 -16.65 13.64 -15.06
C GLY A 141 -15.15 13.75 -14.74
N ALA A 142 -14.82 14.54 -13.72
CA ALA A 142 -13.44 14.74 -13.26
C ALA A 142 -12.80 13.45 -12.69
N ILE A 143 -13.61 12.53 -12.14
CA ILE A 143 -13.15 11.25 -11.60
C ILE A 143 -12.66 10.32 -12.73
N ARG A 144 -13.27 10.35 -13.91
CA ARG A 144 -12.79 9.54 -15.05
C ARG A 144 -11.35 9.88 -15.45
N ARG A 145 -10.93 11.14 -15.28
CA ARG A 145 -9.59 11.62 -15.67
C ARG A 145 -8.46 11.03 -14.85
N ILE A 146 -8.74 10.58 -13.62
CA ILE A 146 -7.74 9.95 -12.74
C ILE A 146 -7.67 8.42 -12.92
N ALA A 147 -8.62 7.82 -13.64
CA ALA A 147 -8.70 6.38 -13.85
C ALA A 147 -7.47 5.78 -14.56
N PRO A 148 -6.88 6.41 -15.60
CA PRO A 148 -5.62 5.93 -16.18
C PRO A 148 -4.47 5.88 -15.15
N GLY A 149 -4.38 6.89 -14.28
CA GLY A 149 -3.38 6.95 -13.22
C GLY A 149 -3.57 5.83 -12.19
N SER A 150 -4.81 5.54 -11.79
CA SER A 150 -5.15 4.41 -10.93
C SER A 150 -4.77 3.06 -11.56
N VAL A 151 -5.02 2.87 -12.86
CA VAL A 151 -4.61 1.64 -13.57
C VAL A 151 -3.09 1.52 -13.60
N ALA A 152 -2.40 2.57 -14.01
CA ALA A 152 -0.94 2.56 -14.11
C ALA A 152 -0.30 2.23 -12.76
N LEU A 153 -0.69 2.92 -11.68
CA LEU A 153 -0.22 2.64 -10.33
C LEU A 153 -0.61 1.23 -9.86
N GLY A 154 -1.83 0.79 -10.17
CA GLY A 154 -2.31 -0.54 -9.80
C GLY A 154 -1.48 -1.67 -10.43
N ILE A 155 -1.10 -1.52 -11.70
CA ILE A 155 -0.21 -2.45 -12.41
C ILE A 155 1.21 -2.37 -11.86
N THR A 156 1.76 -1.16 -11.68
CA THR A 156 3.16 -1.01 -11.24
C THR A 156 3.39 -1.57 -9.85
N MET A 157 2.39 -1.50 -8.96
CA MET A 157 2.44 -2.13 -7.64
C MET A 157 2.56 -3.65 -7.67
N GLN A 158 2.14 -4.31 -8.76
CA GLN A 158 2.29 -5.77 -8.87
C GLN A 158 3.71 -6.20 -9.23
N PHE A 159 4.55 -5.29 -9.69
CA PHE A 159 5.97 -5.56 -9.87
C PHE A 159 6.73 -5.69 -8.54
N ILE A 160 6.06 -5.58 -7.38
CA ILE A 160 6.62 -5.85 -6.03
C ILE A 160 7.15 -7.27 -5.85
N TRP A 161 6.74 -8.17 -6.74
CA TRP A 161 7.24 -9.54 -6.80
C TRP A 161 8.48 -9.70 -7.70
N LEU A 162 8.90 -8.65 -8.41
CA LEU A 162 10.11 -8.64 -9.24
C LEU A 162 11.19 -7.79 -8.56
N ASP A 163 12.34 -8.39 -8.27
CA ASP A 163 13.39 -7.78 -7.46
C ASP A 163 14.10 -6.59 -8.16
N ALA A 164 14.10 -6.60 -9.50
CA ALA A 164 14.66 -5.54 -10.35
C ALA A 164 13.94 -4.18 -10.24
N ALA A 165 12.84 -4.09 -9.48
CA ALA A 165 11.95 -2.95 -9.45
C ALA A 165 12.03 -2.12 -8.17
N THR A 166 13.08 -2.21 -7.34
CA THR A 166 13.20 -1.43 -6.08
C THR A 166 13.00 0.08 -6.27
N ILE A 167 13.48 0.63 -7.39
CA ILE A 167 13.25 2.04 -7.79
C ILE A 167 11.79 2.25 -8.17
N VAL A 168 11.20 1.33 -8.94
CA VAL A 168 9.78 1.34 -9.33
C VAL A 168 8.87 1.31 -8.09
N HIS A 169 9.26 0.61 -7.02
CA HIS A 169 8.52 0.58 -5.75
C HIS A 169 8.55 1.91 -5.02
N ARG A 170 9.70 2.58 -4.99
CA ARG A 170 9.81 3.92 -4.40
C ARG A 170 8.96 4.92 -5.18
N ILE A 171 9.07 4.92 -6.51
CA ILE A 171 8.31 5.81 -7.39
C ILE A 171 6.80 5.52 -7.30
N SER A 172 6.41 4.24 -7.33
CA SER A 172 5.00 3.83 -7.21
C SER A 172 4.43 4.17 -5.84
N GLY A 173 5.22 4.03 -4.77
CA GLY A 173 4.83 4.45 -3.42
C GLY A 173 4.58 5.95 -3.32
N VAL A 174 5.47 6.78 -3.89
CA VAL A 174 5.25 8.23 -3.96
C VAL A 174 4.03 8.57 -4.80
N GLY A 175 3.91 7.96 -5.99
CA GLY A 175 2.75 8.14 -6.86
C GLY A 175 1.43 7.75 -6.19
N PHE A 176 1.44 6.70 -5.37
CA PHE A 176 0.29 6.29 -4.58
C PHE A 176 -0.11 7.30 -3.51
N VAL A 177 0.85 7.86 -2.77
CA VAL A 177 0.58 8.91 -1.80
C VAL A 177 -0.01 10.15 -2.48
N LEU A 178 0.55 10.56 -3.60
CA LEU A 178 0.01 11.67 -4.40
C LEU A 178 -1.41 11.37 -4.90
N TRP A 179 -1.67 10.13 -5.31
CA TRP A 179 -3.00 9.68 -5.70
C TRP A 179 -4.01 9.74 -4.54
N LEU A 180 -3.62 9.32 -3.34
CA LEU A 180 -4.46 9.41 -2.14
C LEU A 180 -4.81 10.87 -1.81
N ILE A 181 -3.83 11.78 -1.88
CA ILE A 181 -4.03 13.22 -1.66
C ILE A 181 -5.02 13.76 -2.70
N ALA A 182 -4.84 13.41 -3.97
CA ALA A 182 -5.74 13.86 -5.04
C ALA A 182 -7.18 13.40 -4.82
N ILE A 183 -7.40 12.14 -4.46
CA ILE A 183 -8.72 11.60 -4.12
C ILE A 183 -9.31 12.30 -2.89
N ALA A 184 -8.53 12.48 -1.83
CA ALA A 184 -8.97 13.15 -0.61
C ALA A 184 -9.42 14.59 -0.90
N LEU A 185 -8.65 15.35 -1.68
CA LEU A 185 -9.02 16.70 -2.11
C LEU A 185 -10.29 16.72 -2.98
N MET A 186 -10.48 15.74 -3.87
CA MET A 186 -11.70 15.62 -4.67
C MET A 186 -12.94 15.34 -3.81
N LEU A 187 -12.79 14.53 -2.76
CA LEU A 187 -13.86 14.24 -1.80
C LEU A 187 -14.16 15.46 -0.92
N LEU A 188 -13.14 16.11 -0.36
CA LEU A 188 -13.28 17.30 0.51
C LEU A 188 -13.90 18.50 -0.20
N THR A 189 -13.59 18.71 -1.48
CA THR A 189 -14.09 19.86 -2.25
C THR A 189 -15.51 19.68 -2.80
N GLY A 190 -16.15 18.53 -2.56
CA GLY A 190 -17.51 18.22 -3.02
C GLY A 190 -17.70 18.30 -4.54
N ARG A 191 -16.63 18.37 -5.34
CA ARG A 191 -16.71 18.38 -6.82
C ARG A 191 -17.31 17.08 -7.33
N VAL A 192 -17.05 15.99 -6.63
CA VAL A 192 -17.64 14.68 -6.89
C VAL A 192 -19.15 14.71 -6.67
N GLU A 193 -19.61 15.27 -5.54
CA GLU A 193 -21.02 15.30 -5.17
C GLU A 193 -21.85 16.22 -6.07
N ARG A 194 -21.32 17.40 -6.43
CA ARG A 194 -22.01 18.36 -7.31
C ARG A 194 -22.23 17.81 -8.73
N HIS A 195 -21.31 16.99 -9.23
CA HIS A 195 -21.42 16.40 -10.57
C HIS A 195 -22.41 15.22 -10.58
N PHE A 196 -22.44 14.40 -9.52
CA PHE A 196 -23.43 13.33 -9.39
C PHE A 196 -24.85 13.84 -9.12
N ALA A 197 -25.01 14.97 -8.43
CA ALA A 197 -26.29 15.65 -8.29
C ALA A 197 -26.78 16.17 -9.66
N ALA A 198 -25.93 16.91 -10.40
CA ALA A 198 -26.27 17.45 -11.71
C ALA A 198 -26.57 16.38 -12.78
N ALA A 199 -25.87 15.23 -12.75
CA ALA A 199 -26.14 14.10 -13.63
C ALA A 199 -27.49 13.41 -13.35
N ARG A 200 -28.01 13.54 -12.12
CA ARG A 200 -29.30 12.98 -11.71
C ARG A 200 -30.44 13.87 -12.20
N ASP A 201 -30.31 15.18 -12.04
CA ASP A 201 -31.31 16.17 -12.47
C ASP A 201 -31.49 16.19 -14.00
N SER A 202 -30.41 15.97 -14.75
CA SER A 202 -30.46 15.85 -16.22
C SER A 202 -31.06 14.53 -16.71
N SER A 203 -30.95 13.43 -15.95
CA SER A 203 -31.61 12.17 -16.29
C SER A 203 -33.12 12.19 -16.03
N SER A 204 -33.57 12.88 -14.97
CA SER A 204 -35.00 13.04 -14.68
C SER A 204 -35.70 14.07 -15.57
N ALA A 205 -34.96 15.04 -16.13
CA ALA A 205 -35.50 16.03 -17.05
C ALA A 205 -35.68 15.49 -18.49
N GLY A 206 -35.13 14.32 -18.81
CA GLY A 206 -35.30 13.66 -20.11
C GLY A 206 -36.45 12.64 -20.16
N GLU A 207 -37.11 12.39 -19.03
CA GLU A 207 -38.23 11.44 -18.89
C GLU A 207 -39.60 12.12 -18.65
N ALA A 208 -39.65 13.45 -18.67
CA ALA A 208 -40.87 14.26 -18.54
C ALA A 208 -41.19 14.98 -19.86
#